data_AF-A0A133ZE35-F1
#
_entry.id   AF-A0A133ZE35-F1
#
_cell.length_a   1.000
_cell.length_b   1.000
_cell.length_c   1.000
_cell.angle_alpha   90.00
_cell.angle_beta   90.00
_cell.angle_gamma   90.00
#
_symmetry.space_group_name_H-M   'P 1'
#
loop_
_entity.id
_entity.type
_entity.pdbx_description
1 polymer ?
#
loop_
_entity_poly.entity_id
_entity_poly.type
_entity_poly.pdbx_seq_one_letter_code
_entity_poly.pdbx_strand_id
1 'polypeptide(L)' 'TPALLCERDHFIPRNKGGDTNVANLVPLCRFHNGRKADGDSYTRDAEGNYWYVTPYGKRLLCTVD' A
#
# COMPACT_ATOMS: atom_id res chain seq x y z
N THR A 1 12.42 10.85 9.79
CA THR A 1 12.52 9.42 9.43
C THR A 1 11.99 9.20 8.02
N PRO A 2 12.29 8.08 7.34
CA PRO A 2 11.82 7.79 5.99
C PRO A 2 10.29 7.91 5.80
N ALA A 3 9.52 7.81 6.88
CA ALA A 3 8.07 8.01 6.93
C ALA A 3 7.58 9.46 6.71
N LEU A 4 8.46 10.47 6.74
CA LEU A 4 8.05 11.89 6.64
C LEU A 4 7.71 12.36 5.22
N LEU A 5 7.94 11.53 4.19
CA LEU A 5 7.59 11.81 2.80
C LEU A 5 6.81 10.63 2.25
N CYS A 6 5.52 10.58 2.60
CA CYS A 6 4.60 9.62 2.02
C CYS A 6 4.28 10.00 0.58
N GLU A 7 4.36 9.01 -0.30
CA GLU A 7 3.87 9.05 -1.67
C GLU A 7 2.47 8.44 -1.70
N ARG A 8 1.64 8.87 -2.66
CA ARG A 8 0.35 8.24 -2.92
C ARG A 8 0.53 7.20 -4.02
N ASP A 9 0.21 5.95 -3.71
CA ASP A 9 0.34 4.85 -4.65
C ASP A 9 -0.97 4.04 -4.76
N HIS A 10 -1.16 3.33 -5.86
CA HIS A 10 -2.39 2.60 -6.13
C HIS A 10 -2.44 1.22 -5.44
N PHE A 11 -3.57 0.82 -4.88
CA PHE A 11 -3.79 -0.58 -4.46
C PHE A 11 -3.79 -1.51 -5.69
N ILE A 12 -4.61 -1.17 -6.68
CA ILE A 12 -4.64 -1.81 -7.99
C ILE A 12 -3.87 -0.91 -8.95
N PRO A 13 -2.76 -1.38 -9.55
CA PRO A 13 -1.94 -0.56 -10.45
C PRO A 13 -2.74 0.06 -11.60
N ARG A 14 -2.42 1.30 -11.98
CA ARG A 14 -3.11 2.02 -13.07
C ARG A 14 -3.06 1.26 -14.40
N ASN A 15 -1.91 0.66 -14.72
CA ASN A 15 -1.71 -0.16 -15.91
C ASN A 15 -2.45 -1.52 -15.88
N LYS A 16 -3.06 -1.87 -14.75
CA LYS A 16 -3.93 -3.05 -14.57
C LYS A 16 -5.41 -2.65 -14.41
N GLY A 17 -5.77 -1.41 -14.76
CA GLY A 17 -7.15 -0.92 -14.72
C GLY A 17 -7.57 -0.27 -13.40
N GLY A 18 -6.66 -0.06 -12.45
CA GLY A 18 -6.99 0.67 -11.23
C GLY A 18 -7.22 2.16 -11.48
N ASP A 19 -8.27 2.73 -10.90
CA ASP A 19 -8.56 4.16 -11.05
C ASP A 19 -7.71 5.04 -10.11
N THR A 20 -7.43 6.26 -10.54
CA THR A 20 -6.76 7.27 -9.69
C THR A 20 -7.79 8.01 -8.86
N ASN A 21 -8.25 7.40 -7.77
CA ASN A 21 -9.23 7.97 -6.84
C ASN A 21 -8.87 7.64 -5.38
N VAL A 22 -9.56 8.26 -4.42
CA VAL A 22 -9.28 8.06 -2.98
C VAL A 22 -9.56 6.63 -2.49
N ALA A 23 -10.38 5.87 -3.22
CA ALA A 23 -10.67 4.48 -2.87
C ALA A 23 -9.50 3.55 -3.24
N ASN A 24 -8.75 3.88 -4.28
CA ASN A 24 -7.65 3.08 -4.80
C ASN A 24 -6.26 3.63 -4.43
N LEU A 25 -6.14 4.70 -3.63
CA LEU A 25 -4.86 5.31 -3.28
C LEU A 25 -4.52 5.13 -1.78
N VAL A 26 -3.27 4.79 -1.49
CA VAL A 26 -2.72 4.58 -0.15
C VAL A 26 -1.46 5.44 0.06
N PRO A 27 -1.29 6.08 1.24
CA PRO A 27 -0.04 6.74 1.59
C PRO A 27 1.02 5.70 1.97
N LEU A 28 2.14 5.67 1.27
CA LEU A 28 3.28 4.80 1.56
C LEU A 28 4.56 5.63 1.66
N CYS A 29 5.45 5.31 2.59
CA CYS A 29 6.80 5.88 2.53
C CYS A 29 7.54 5.32 1.31
N ARG A 30 8.56 6.04 0.82
CA ARG A 30 9.35 5.61 -0.35
C ARG A 30 9.89 4.18 -0.27
N PHE A 31 10.27 3.72 0.93
CA PHE A 31 10.71 2.35 1.15
C PHE A 31 9.59 1.34 0.87
N HIS A 32 8.41 1.53 1.46
CA HIS A 32 7.25 0.65 1.29
C HIS A 32 6.68 0.69 -0.14
N ASN A 33 6.74 1.84 -0.80
CA ASN A 33 6.39 1.96 -2.22
C ASN A 33 7.35 1.13 -3.09
N GLY A 34 8.67 1.29 -2.90
CA GLY A 34 9.68 0.55 -3.64
C GLY A 34 9.56 -0.98 -3.50
N ARG A 35 9.20 -1.46 -2.31
CA ARG A 35 9.01 -2.90 -2.04
C ARG A 35 7.92 -3.57 -2.87
N LYS A 36 6.97 -2.81 -3.45
CA LYS A 36 5.97 -3.38 -4.36
C LYS A 36 6.60 -4.00 -5.61
N ALA A 37 7.80 -3.55 -6.00
CA ALA A 37 8.58 -4.19 -7.07
C ALA A 37 9.02 -5.62 -6.69
N ASP A 38 9.15 -5.90 -5.39
CA ASP A 38 9.55 -7.21 -4.84
C ASP A 38 8.34 -8.13 -4.58
N GLY A 39 7.13 -7.70 -4.94
CA GLY A 39 5.89 -8.47 -4.78
C GLY A 39 5.06 -8.11 -3.55
N ASP A 40 5.49 -7.11 -2.77
CA ASP A 40 4.69 -6.58 -1.66
C ASP A 40 3.38 -5.95 -2.19
N SER A 41 2.31 -6.06 -1.42
CA SER A 41 1.05 -5.36 -1.73
C SER A 41 0.37 -4.81 -0.50
N TYR A 42 -0.57 -3.90 -0.73
CA TYR A 42 -1.34 -3.26 0.33
C TYR A 42 -2.82 -3.39 0.01
N THR A 43 -3.65 -3.58 1.04
CA THR A 43 -5.11 -3.63 0.91
C THR A 43 -5.76 -2.79 2.01
N ARG A 44 -7.02 -2.42 1.81
CA ARG A 44 -7.87 -1.81 2.83
C ARG A 44 -9.06 -2.72 3.09
N ASP A 45 -9.34 -3.03 4.35
CA ASP A 45 -10.53 -3.80 4.70
C ASP A 45 -11.79 -2.91 4.76
N ALA A 46 -12.93 -3.52 5.10
CA ALA A 46 -14.22 -2.82 5.15
C ALA A 46 -14.28 -1.79 6.29
N GLU A 47 -13.50 -2.00 7.35
CA GLU A 47 -13.36 -1.15 8.51
C GLU A 47 -12.39 0.02 8.26
N GLY A 48 -11.69 0.02 7.13
CA GLY A 48 -10.77 1.08 6.74
C GLY A 48 -9.33 0.86 7.19
N ASN A 49 -9.01 -0.28 7.80
CA ASN A 49 -7.65 -0.61 8.20
C ASN A 49 -6.79 -0.94 6.98
N TYR A 50 -5.54 -0.48 7.01
CA TYR A 50 -4.56 -0.83 5.99
C TYR A 50 -3.82 -2.11 6.37
N TRP A 51 -3.62 -2.98 5.40
CA TRP A 51 -2.91 -4.23 5.54
C TRP A 51 -1.74 -4.29 4.57
N TYR A 52 -0.56 -4.58 5.09
CA TYR A 52 0.61 -4.97 4.33
C TYR A 52 0.57 -6.49 4.08
N VAL A 53 0.75 -6.90 2.84
CA VAL A 53 0.82 -8.30 2.41
C VAL A 53 2.21 -8.55 1.83
N THR A 54 2.96 -9.46 2.46
CA THR A 54 4.29 -9.86 1.97
C THR A 54 4.17 -10.64 0.65
N PRO A 55 5.26 -10.83 -0.11
CA PRO A 55 5.23 -11.59 -1.37
C PRO A 55 4.82 -13.06 -1.17
N TYR A 56 4.90 -13.57 0.06
CA TYR A 56 4.52 -14.93 0.45
C TYR A 56 3.11 -15.01 1.07
N GLY A 57 2.34 -13.92 1.03
CA GLY A 57 0.94 -13.88 1.49
C GLY A 57 0.76 -13.67 2.99
N LYS A 58 1.82 -13.40 3.76
CA LYS A 58 1.67 -13.03 5.18
C LYS A 58 1.03 -11.64 5.26
N ARG A 59 -0.07 -11.53 6.00
CA ARG A 59 -0.83 -10.29 6.15
C ARG A 59 -0.55 -9.67 7.51
N LEU A 60 -0.13 -8.40 7.52
CA LEU A 60 0.28 -7.63 8.69
C LEU A 60 -0.54 -6.34 8.74
N LEU A 61 -1.15 -6.06 9.90
CA LEU A 61 -1.89 -4.82 10.11
C LEU A 61 -0.89 -3.65 10.11
N CYS A 62 -1.13 -2.62 9.30
CA CYS A 62 -0.35 -1.39 9.35
C CYS A 62 -0.83 -0.57 10.55
N THR A 63 -0.16 -0.71 11.69
CA THR A 63 -0.38 0.15 12.85
C THR A 63 0.44 1.42 12.68
N VAL A 64 -0.17 2.56 12.99
CA VAL A 64 0.58 3.78 13.29
C VAL A 64 0.96 3.68 14.76
N ASP A 65 2.25 3.50 15.03
CA ASP A 65 2.81 3.62 16.37
C ASP A 65 2.97 5.11 16.73
#